data_AF-A0A2N1TJV0-F1
#
_entry.id   AF-A0A2N1TJV0-F1
#
_cell.length_a   1.000
_cell.length_b   1.000
_cell.length_c   1.000
_cell.angle_alpha   90.00
_cell.angle_beta   90.00
_cell.angle_gamma   90.00
#
_symmetry.space_group_name_H-M   'P 1'
#
loop_
_entity.id
_entity.type
_entity.pdbx_description
1 polymer ?
#
loop_
_entity_poly.entity_id
_entity_poly.type
_entity_poly.pdbx_seq_one_letter_code
_entity_poly.pdbx_strand_id
1 'polypeptide(L)'
;MFGVIQLAFLFSSAFLAGAAEYKVGQYLVDVDVRTSLMQVIPHAYVKCRLAGKTIKISASAPGYVAKNHELTVRPGVNSYAALIRLSDREKRLDVMTFDYKPIVSAYFDRYQGGIPSHLYAINLLLPIKSWPRPSPDNVIVNQPGYGWPIQNSCDISVMEDFYKVRMLIDRAVLDDPNDELLVYVNTAAAISVAAAEKWLAVLTELETRDELRAAQIAAVLAPLFPAHIEAGYLPGVIARSVALKRLFHSLHKE
;
A
#
# COMPACT_ATOMS: atom_id res chain seq x y z
N MET A 1 -49.05 25.43 -7.18
CA MET A 1 -48.48 24.93 -5.91
C MET A 1 -47.56 23.77 -6.27
N PHE A 2 -46.34 23.78 -5.72
CA PHE A 2 -45.23 22.83 -5.94
C PHE A 2 -44.42 23.00 -7.22
N GLY A 3 -43.27 23.67 -7.07
CA GLY A 3 -42.26 23.83 -8.11
C GLY A 3 -40.99 24.46 -7.56
N VAL A 4 -40.52 24.01 -6.38
CA VAL A 4 -39.20 24.32 -5.84
C VAL A 4 -38.80 23.14 -4.95
N ILE A 5 -37.49 22.88 -4.85
CA ILE A 5 -36.80 21.86 -4.06
C ILE A 5 -36.45 20.63 -4.90
N GLN A 6 -35.35 20.72 -5.64
CA GLN A 6 -34.20 19.80 -5.51
C GLN A 6 -32.95 20.49 -6.05
N LEU A 7 -32.38 21.40 -5.25
CA LEU A 7 -31.03 21.92 -5.45
C LEU A 7 -30.34 22.03 -4.09
N ALA A 8 -30.25 20.90 -3.38
CA ALA A 8 -29.63 20.83 -2.07
C ALA A 8 -28.95 19.47 -1.86
N PHE A 9 -28.08 19.06 -2.79
CA PHE A 9 -27.15 17.94 -2.58
C PHE A 9 -25.82 18.15 -3.31
N LEU A 10 -25.33 19.39 -3.29
CA LEU A 10 -23.95 19.74 -3.64
C LEU A 10 -23.29 20.46 -2.46
N PHE A 11 -23.43 19.92 -1.25
CA PHE A 11 -22.40 20.10 -0.23
C PHE A 11 -21.38 18.99 -0.43
N SER A 12 -20.65 19.10 -1.53
CA SER A 12 -19.31 18.54 -1.63
C SER A 12 -18.51 19.20 -0.51
N SER A 13 -18.40 18.51 0.62
CA SER A 13 -17.44 18.80 1.66
C SER A 13 -16.04 18.63 1.05
N ALA A 14 -15.60 19.66 0.33
CA ALA A 14 -14.21 19.99 0.26
C ALA A 14 -13.77 20.19 1.72
N PHE A 15 -13.28 19.12 2.35
CA PHE A 15 -12.46 19.23 3.53
C PHE A 15 -11.35 20.20 3.14
N LEU A 16 -11.49 21.45 3.60
CA LEU A 16 -10.44 22.44 3.58
C LEU A 16 -9.34 21.90 4.50
N ALA A 17 -8.49 21.05 3.94
CA ALA A 17 -7.27 20.57 4.57
C ALA A 17 -6.29 21.74 4.55
N GLY A 18 -6.54 22.71 5.43
CA GLY A 18 -5.68 23.83 5.76
C GLY A 18 -5.04 23.61 7.13
N ALA A 19 -4.10 24.49 7.47
CA ALA A 19 -3.46 24.51 8.77
C ALA A 19 -4.51 24.54 9.90
N ALA A 20 -4.30 23.73 10.94
CA ALA A 20 -5.25 23.58 12.03
C ALA A 20 -4.81 24.42 13.24
N GLU A 21 -5.77 25.13 13.84
CA GLU A 21 -5.52 25.98 15.01
C GLU A 21 -5.59 25.18 16.32
N TYR A 22 -4.55 25.30 17.14
CA TYR A 22 -4.43 24.65 18.44
C TYR A 22 -4.28 25.67 19.56
N LYS A 23 -5.17 25.61 20.54
CA LYS A 23 -5.07 26.41 21.77
C LYS A 23 -4.17 25.69 22.79
N VAL A 24 -3.08 26.33 23.20
CA VAL A 24 -2.10 25.77 24.13
C VAL A 24 -1.85 26.75 25.28
N GLY A 25 -2.61 26.59 26.37
CA GLY A 25 -2.64 27.59 27.44
C GLY A 25 -3.23 28.91 26.91
N GLN A 26 -2.43 29.98 26.95
CA GLN A 26 -2.81 31.31 26.42
C GLN A 26 -2.41 31.53 24.96
N TYR A 27 -1.71 30.59 24.33
CA TYR A 27 -1.21 30.73 22.97
C TYR A 27 -2.15 30.07 21.96
N LEU A 28 -2.28 30.68 20.79
CA LEU A 28 -2.83 30.07 19.59
C LEU A 28 -1.68 29.62 18.70
N VAL A 29 -1.74 28.39 18.21
CA VAL A 29 -0.71 27.80 17.36
C VAL A 29 -1.36 27.23 16.12
N ASP A 30 -1.07 27.83 14.98
CA ASP A 30 -1.49 27.33 13.68
C ASP A 30 -0.46 26.31 13.17
N VAL A 31 -0.89 25.07 12.91
CA VAL A 31 0.02 23.98 12.49
C VAL A 31 -0.42 23.44 11.14
N ASP A 32 0.46 23.59 10.16
CA ASP A 32 0.33 22.99 8.83
C ASP A 32 1.23 21.75 8.74
N VAL A 33 0.65 20.60 8.42
CA VAL A 33 1.37 19.33 8.27
C VAL A 33 1.36 18.89 6.81
N ARG A 34 2.55 18.72 6.26
CA ARG A 34 2.73 18.42 4.83
C ARG A 34 3.70 17.28 4.60
N THR A 35 3.62 16.69 3.41
CA THR A 35 4.63 15.76 2.92
C THR A 35 5.95 16.49 2.66
N SER A 36 7.02 15.74 2.43
CA SER A 36 8.29 16.30 1.98
C SER A 36 8.19 17.05 0.63
N LEU A 37 7.16 16.71 -0.17
CA LEU A 37 6.82 17.35 -1.44
C LEU A 37 5.75 18.46 -1.29
N MET A 38 5.49 18.94 -0.08
CA MET A 38 4.59 20.07 0.22
C MET A 38 3.11 19.85 -0.08
N GLN A 39 2.68 18.59 -0.26
CA GLN A 39 1.27 18.22 -0.32
C GLN A 39 0.68 18.18 1.09
N VAL A 40 -0.58 18.55 1.25
CA VAL A 40 -1.29 18.46 2.54
C VAL A 40 -1.55 17.00 2.89
N ILE A 41 -1.38 16.64 4.17
CA ILE A 41 -1.69 15.30 4.69
C ILE A 41 -3.05 15.37 5.40
N PRO A 42 -4.15 14.84 4.81
CA PRO A 42 -5.52 15.07 5.30
C PRO A 42 -5.81 14.41 6.65
N HIS A 43 -5.04 13.40 7.05
CA HIS A 43 -5.21 12.65 8.31
C HIS A 43 -4.03 12.83 9.26
N ALA A 44 -3.33 13.96 9.16
CA ALA A 44 -2.27 14.28 10.10
C ALA A 44 -2.83 14.51 11.51
N TYR A 45 -2.28 13.81 12.48
CA TYR A 45 -2.53 14.02 13.90
C TYR A 45 -1.46 14.94 14.47
N VAL A 46 -1.90 16.02 15.12
CA VAL A 46 -1.01 16.99 15.78
C VAL A 46 -1.39 17.08 17.25
N LYS A 47 -0.37 17.05 18.11
CA LYS A 47 -0.48 17.26 19.55
C LYS A 47 0.43 18.40 19.97
N CYS A 48 -0.16 19.43 20.56
CA CYS A 48 0.57 20.57 21.09
C CYS A 48 0.52 20.56 22.63
N ARG A 49 1.65 20.82 23.28
CA ARG A 49 1.74 20.96 24.74
C ARG A 49 2.68 22.09 25.15
N LEU A 50 2.33 22.82 26.20
CA LEU A 50 3.22 23.80 26.81
C LEU A 50 4.13 23.10 27.83
N ALA A 51 5.43 23.32 27.72
CA ALA A 51 6.45 22.84 28.64
C ALA A 51 7.35 24.03 29.04
N GLY A 52 6.99 24.71 30.13
CA GLY A 52 7.68 25.93 30.56
C GLY A 52 7.52 27.06 29.53
N LYS A 53 8.64 27.52 28.96
CA LYS A 53 8.69 28.57 27.92
C LYS A 53 8.68 28.02 26.49
N THR A 54 8.41 26.73 26.31
CA THR A 54 8.45 26.07 25.00
C THR A 54 7.10 25.42 24.70
N ILE A 55 6.58 25.65 23.51
CA ILE A 55 5.47 24.88 22.95
C ILE A 55 6.08 23.70 22.19
N LYS A 56 5.77 22.48 22.62
CA LYS A 56 6.17 21.25 21.94
C LYS A 56 5.02 20.78 21.06
N ILE A 57 5.30 20.58 19.79
CA ILE A 57 4.36 20.14 18.76
C ILE A 57 4.84 18.78 18.27
N SER A 58 3.99 17.77 18.35
CA SER A 58 4.22 16.44 17.80
C SER A 58 3.25 16.24 16.65
N ALA A 59 3.75 15.94 15.45
CA ALA A 59 2.93 15.63 14.29
C ALA A 59 3.23 14.21 13.80
N SER A 60 2.19 13.46 13.46
CA SER A 60 2.26 12.10 12.96
C SER A 60 1.16 11.84 11.96
N ALA A 61 1.40 10.98 10.98
CA ALA A 61 0.40 10.51 10.04
C ALA A 61 0.73 9.08 9.62
N PRO A 62 -0.27 8.27 9.22
CA PRO A 62 -0.02 6.89 8.81
C PRO A 62 0.99 6.79 7.67
N GLY A 63 1.97 5.89 7.80
CA GLY A 63 3.03 5.68 6.81
C GLY A 63 4.03 6.82 6.64
N TYR A 64 4.07 7.77 7.58
CA TYR A 64 5.05 8.85 7.64
C TYR A 64 5.86 8.78 8.94
N VAL A 65 7.09 9.28 8.88
CA VAL A 65 7.94 9.42 10.07
C VAL A 65 7.42 10.58 10.93
N ALA A 66 6.94 10.26 12.13
CA ALA A 66 6.49 11.26 13.09
C ALA A 66 7.59 12.25 13.45
N LYS A 67 7.23 13.51 13.65
CA LYS A 67 8.18 14.60 13.87
C LYS A 67 7.76 15.47 15.04
N ASN A 68 8.75 15.83 15.86
CA ASN A 68 8.59 16.82 16.91
C ASN A 68 9.17 18.16 16.46
N HIS A 69 8.49 19.24 16.83
CA HIS A 69 8.92 20.61 16.63
C HIS A 69 8.75 21.38 17.94
N GLU A 70 9.64 22.33 18.20
CA GLU A 70 9.61 23.13 19.42
C GLU A 70 9.65 24.61 19.06
N LEU A 71 8.75 25.38 19.66
CA LEU A 71 8.70 26.83 19.53
C LEU A 71 8.97 27.47 20.88
N THR A 72 9.94 28.37 20.94
CA THR A 72 10.18 29.18 22.14
C THR A 72 9.20 30.34 22.19
N VAL A 73 8.46 30.42 23.30
CA VAL A 73 7.52 31.48 23.58
C VAL A 73 8.25 32.80 23.81
N ARG A 74 7.75 33.88 23.20
CA ARG A 74 8.27 35.23 23.34
C ARG A 74 7.27 36.12 24.09
N PRO A 75 7.75 37.05 24.94
CA PRO A 75 6.88 38.04 25.59
C PRO A 75 6.09 38.84 24.55
N GLY A 76 4.79 39.08 24.81
CA GLY A 76 3.91 39.86 23.95
C GLY A 76 3.41 39.15 22.69
N VAL A 77 3.84 37.90 22.43
CA VAL A 77 3.39 37.11 21.27
C VAL A 77 2.45 36.00 21.71
N ASN A 78 1.21 36.08 21.26
CA ASN A 78 0.15 35.13 21.61
C ASN A 78 -0.21 34.15 20.50
N SER A 79 0.25 34.40 19.26
CA SER A 79 -0.03 33.56 18.10
C SER A 79 1.27 33.07 17.45
N TYR A 80 1.32 31.79 17.13
CA TYR A 80 2.46 31.13 16.49
C TYR A 80 2.01 30.33 15.28
N ALA A 81 2.90 30.14 14.31
CA ALA A 81 2.66 29.26 13.17
C ALA A 81 3.81 28.26 13.03
N ALA A 82 3.50 27.02 12.69
CA ALA A 82 4.48 25.97 12.44
C ALA A 82 4.14 25.19 11.16
N LEU A 83 5.10 25.08 10.26
CA LEU A 83 5.05 24.16 9.12
C LEU A 83 5.87 22.92 9.43
N ILE A 84 5.22 21.78 9.56
CA ILE A 84 5.88 20.50 9.84
C ILE A 84 5.81 19.62 8.60
N ARG A 85 6.99 19.30 8.06
CA ARG A 85 7.13 18.33 6.96
C ARG A 85 7.42 16.95 7.51
N LEU A 86 6.58 15.98 7.16
CA LEU A 86 6.78 14.57 7.44
C LEU A 86 7.46 13.88 6.26
N SER A 87 8.43 13.02 6.55
CA SER A 87 9.12 12.20 5.56
C SER A 87 8.39 10.88 5.38
N ASP A 88 8.49 10.31 4.18
CA ASP A 88 8.02 8.95 3.94
C ASP A 88 8.75 7.98 4.86
N ARG A 89 8.02 6.98 5.37
CA ARG A 89 8.66 5.88 6.10
C ARG A 89 9.43 5.02 5.12
N GLU A 90 10.71 4.79 5.39
CA GLU A 90 11.51 3.89 4.57
C GLU A 90 11.08 2.44 4.80
N LYS A 91 10.85 1.71 3.71
CA LYS A 91 10.65 0.26 3.72
C LYS A 91 11.69 -0.43 2.85
N ARG A 92 12.08 -1.63 3.24
CA ARG A 92 12.77 -2.56 2.35
C ARG A 92 11.76 -3.07 1.33
N LEU A 93 12.13 -2.97 0.06
CA LEU A 93 11.32 -3.43 -1.05
C LEU A 93 12.11 -4.53 -1.73
N ASP A 94 11.58 -5.75 -1.73
CA ASP A 94 12.19 -6.89 -2.40
C ASP A 94 11.28 -7.37 -3.50
N VAL A 95 11.85 -7.71 -4.66
CA VAL A 95 11.13 -8.19 -5.83
C VAL A 95 11.59 -9.59 -6.19
N MET A 96 10.63 -10.50 -6.31
CA MET A 96 10.90 -11.90 -6.58
C MET A 96 9.83 -12.53 -7.47
N THR A 97 10.16 -13.67 -8.07
CA THR A 97 9.16 -14.52 -8.71
C THR A 97 8.41 -15.33 -7.66
N PHE A 98 7.32 -15.98 -8.07
CA PHE A 98 6.61 -16.94 -7.21
C PHE A 98 7.42 -18.22 -6.90
N ASP A 99 8.58 -18.42 -7.53
CA ASP A 99 9.59 -19.42 -7.16
C ASP A 99 10.56 -18.93 -6.07
N TYR A 100 10.30 -17.77 -5.47
CA TYR A 100 11.20 -17.13 -4.50
C TYR A 100 12.58 -16.78 -5.07
N LYS A 101 12.68 -16.57 -6.39
CA LYS A 101 13.92 -16.12 -7.03
C LYS A 101 13.91 -14.60 -7.17
N PRO A 102 14.94 -13.89 -6.70
CA PRO A 102 15.00 -12.44 -6.86
C PRO A 102 15.12 -12.05 -8.33
N ILE A 103 14.49 -10.95 -8.72
CA ILE A 103 14.68 -10.36 -10.06
C ILE A 103 15.76 -9.28 -9.94
N VAL A 104 17.03 -9.69 -10.09
CA VAL A 104 18.21 -8.86 -9.79
C VAL A 104 18.30 -7.57 -10.61
N SER A 105 17.70 -7.55 -11.81
CA SER A 105 17.68 -6.40 -12.72
C SER A 105 16.51 -5.45 -12.48
N ALA A 106 15.62 -5.79 -11.56
CA ALA A 106 14.50 -4.95 -11.21
C ALA A 106 14.93 -3.90 -10.17
N TYR A 107 14.44 -2.68 -10.31
CA TYR A 107 14.74 -1.61 -9.35
C TYR A 107 13.50 -0.79 -9.02
N PHE A 108 13.52 -0.16 -7.86
CA PHE A 108 12.42 0.65 -7.37
C PHE A 108 12.75 2.13 -7.50
N ASP A 109 11.86 2.88 -8.15
CA ASP A 109 11.84 4.34 -8.12
C ASP A 109 11.01 4.80 -6.92
N ARG A 110 11.70 5.39 -5.93
CA ARG A 110 11.10 5.84 -4.67
C ARG A 110 10.40 7.20 -4.79
N TYR A 111 10.43 7.84 -5.95
CA TYR A 111 9.79 9.14 -6.15
C TYR A 111 8.27 9.08 -5.95
N GLN A 112 7.74 9.93 -5.06
CA GLN A 112 6.33 10.00 -4.69
C GLN A 112 5.59 11.21 -5.31
N GLY A 113 6.21 11.94 -6.24
CA GLY A 113 5.58 13.11 -6.85
C GLY A 113 4.36 12.74 -7.70
N GLY A 114 3.31 13.56 -7.59
CA GLY A 114 2.02 13.33 -8.27
C GLY A 114 1.15 12.27 -7.62
N ILE A 115 1.58 11.64 -6.53
CA ILE A 115 0.81 10.64 -5.78
C ILE A 115 0.00 11.36 -4.69
N PRO A 116 -1.28 11.02 -4.48
CA PRO A 116 -2.06 11.52 -3.35
C PRO A 116 -1.40 11.19 -2.01
N SER A 117 -1.42 12.12 -1.05
CA SER A 117 -0.69 12.00 0.22
C SER A 117 -1.17 10.88 1.15
N HIS A 118 -2.32 10.27 0.91
CA HIS A 118 -2.80 9.08 1.65
C HIS A 118 -2.34 7.76 1.00
N LEU A 119 -1.79 7.80 -0.20
CA LEU A 119 -1.30 6.64 -0.93
C LEU A 119 0.23 6.63 -0.98
N TYR A 120 0.78 5.44 -1.15
CA TYR A 120 2.21 5.21 -1.38
C TYR A 120 2.39 4.49 -2.72
N ALA A 121 3.26 5.01 -3.57
CA ALA A 121 3.58 4.40 -4.84
C ALA A 121 4.82 3.53 -4.72
N ILE A 122 4.67 2.27 -5.11
CA ILE A 122 5.76 1.35 -5.39
C ILE A 122 5.93 1.37 -6.90
N ASN A 123 6.92 2.13 -7.40
CA ASN A 123 7.25 2.15 -8.81
C ASN A 123 8.37 1.14 -9.08
N LEU A 124 8.03 0.02 -9.68
CA LEU A 124 8.95 -1.04 -10.07
C LEU A 124 9.30 -0.91 -11.55
N LEU A 125 10.58 -0.99 -11.87
CA LEU A 125 11.09 -0.98 -13.24
C LEU A 125 11.62 -2.38 -13.56
N LEU A 126 10.97 -3.05 -14.51
CA LEU A 126 11.27 -4.43 -14.93
C LEU A 126 11.78 -4.44 -16.36
N PRO A 127 12.94 -5.05 -16.66
CA PRO A 127 13.39 -5.19 -18.04
C PRO A 127 12.38 -5.99 -18.87
N ILE A 128 12.07 -5.52 -20.08
CA ILE A 128 11.10 -6.17 -20.97
C ILE A 128 11.48 -7.63 -21.24
N LYS A 129 12.77 -7.91 -21.40
CA LYS A 129 13.31 -9.26 -21.65
C LYS A 129 13.07 -10.23 -20.48
N SER A 130 12.98 -9.71 -19.26
CA SER A 130 12.77 -10.51 -18.04
C SER A 130 11.29 -10.78 -17.76
N TRP A 131 10.37 -10.10 -18.46
CA TRP A 131 8.93 -10.21 -18.22
C TRP A 131 8.10 -10.25 -19.52
N PRO A 132 7.97 -11.43 -20.14
CA PRO A 132 7.39 -11.55 -21.48
C PRO A 132 5.86 -11.38 -21.53
N ARG A 133 5.17 -11.43 -20.39
CA ARG A 133 3.70 -11.30 -20.29
C ARG A 133 3.31 -10.27 -19.23
N PRO A 134 3.54 -8.97 -19.50
CA PRO A 134 3.15 -7.92 -18.58
C PRO A 134 1.63 -7.91 -18.39
N SER A 135 1.18 -8.03 -17.14
CA SER A 135 -0.22 -7.87 -16.78
C SER A 135 -0.31 -7.39 -15.33
N PRO A 136 -1.25 -6.49 -14.98
CA PRO A 136 -1.50 -6.09 -13.60
C PRO A 136 -1.76 -7.30 -12.69
N ASP A 137 -2.48 -8.31 -13.20
CA ASP A 137 -2.79 -9.55 -12.46
C ASP A 137 -1.56 -10.42 -12.16
N ASN A 138 -0.47 -10.17 -12.90
CA ASN A 138 0.80 -10.88 -12.73
C ASN A 138 1.73 -10.21 -11.72
N VAL A 139 1.30 -9.13 -11.06
CA VAL A 139 2.13 -8.42 -10.06
C VAL A 139 1.35 -8.28 -8.78
N ILE A 140 1.97 -8.68 -7.66
CA ILE A 140 1.33 -8.67 -6.35
C ILE A 140 2.29 -8.16 -5.31
N VAL A 141 1.88 -7.14 -4.59
CA VAL A 141 2.54 -6.60 -3.41
C VAL A 141 1.96 -7.29 -2.19
N ASN A 142 2.87 -7.71 -1.33
CA ASN A 142 2.62 -8.31 -0.05
C ASN A 142 3.39 -7.58 1.05
N GLN A 143 2.80 -7.54 2.22
CA GLN A 143 3.51 -7.33 3.47
C GLN A 143 3.23 -8.52 4.41
N PRO A 144 4.27 -9.23 4.90
CA PRO A 144 4.08 -10.26 5.92
C PRO A 144 3.27 -9.70 7.10
N GLY A 145 2.11 -10.29 7.37
CA GLY A 145 1.16 -9.79 8.39
C GLY A 145 -0.14 -9.19 7.86
N TYR A 146 -0.14 -8.54 6.70
CA TYR A 146 -1.34 -7.92 6.09
C TYR A 146 -2.05 -8.80 5.05
N GLY A 147 -3.36 -8.58 4.84
CA GLY A 147 -4.15 -9.28 3.82
C GLY A 147 -3.59 -9.10 2.40
N TRP A 148 -3.90 -10.01 1.48
CA TRP A 148 -3.34 -10.00 0.11
C TRP A 148 -4.44 -9.82 -0.94
N PRO A 149 -4.19 -9.09 -2.05
CA PRO A 149 -3.08 -8.16 -2.27
C PRO A 149 -3.31 -6.84 -1.49
N ILE A 150 -2.22 -6.14 -1.12
CA ILE A 150 -2.34 -4.82 -0.44
C ILE A 150 -2.47 -3.64 -1.42
N GLN A 151 -2.28 -3.88 -2.72
CA GLN A 151 -2.36 -2.82 -3.73
C GLN A 151 -3.81 -2.49 -4.13
N ASN A 152 -4.09 -1.20 -4.19
CA ASN A 152 -5.37 -0.64 -4.64
C ASN A 152 -5.43 -0.57 -6.17
N SER A 153 -4.29 -0.35 -6.82
CA SER A 153 -4.17 -0.28 -8.27
C SER A 153 -2.79 -0.72 -8.73
N CYS A 154 -2.70 -1.14 -9.98
CA CYS A 154 -1.47 -1.54 -10.66
C CYS A 154 -1.53 -1.08 -12.12
N ASP A 155 -0.74 -0.07 -12.46
CA ASP A 155 -0.62 0.47 -13.82
C ASP A 155 0.70 0.03 -14.44
N ILE A 156 0.67 -0.37 -15.71
CA ILE A 156 1.87 -0.76 -16.46
C ILE A 156 2.03 0.18 -17.65
N SER A 157 3.22 0.77 -17.77
CA SER A 157 3.61 1.60 -18.90
C SER A 157 4.97 1.15 -19.43
N VAL A 158 5.26 1.46 -20.69
CA VAL A 158 6.55 1.14 -21.32
C VAL A 158 7.44 2.38 -21.27
N MET A 159 8.69 2.20 -20.88
CA MET A 159 9.71 3.24 -20.83
C MET A 159 11.03 2.64 -21.34
N GLU A 160 11.38 2.95 -22.59
CA GLU A 160 12.55 2.40 -23.29
C GLU A 160 12.56 0.85 -23.22
N ASP A 161 13.58 0.26 -22.58
CA ASP A 161 13.75 -1.19 -22.43
C ASP A 161 13.08 -1.77 -21.17
N PHE A 162 12.27 -0.97 -20.46
CA PHE A 162 11.64 -1.33 -19.20
C PHE A 162 10.12 -1.20 -19.23
N TYR A 163 9.45 -2.12 -18.53
CA TYR A 163 8.11 -1.90 -18.02
C TYR A 163 8.19 -1.12 -16.71
N LYS A 164 7.55 0.04 -16.67
CA LYS A 164 7.30 0.79 -15.44
C LYS A 164 5.95 0.35 -14.87
N VAL A 165 6.03 -0.43 -13.80
CA VAL A 165 4.89 -0.95 -13.03
C VAL A 165 4.70 -0.06 -11.82
N ARG A 166 3.58 0.66 -11.76
CA ARG A 166 3.21 1.48 -10.61
C ARG A 166 2.11 0.79 -9.83
N MET A 167 2.42 0.42 -8.59
CA MET A 167 1.44 -0.11 -7.65
C MET A 167 1.16 0.93 -6.58
N LEU A 168 -0.11 1.23 -6.31
CA LEU A 168 -0.51 2.14 -5.23
C LEU A 168 -1.06 1.33 -4.07
N ILE A 169 -0.55 1.59 -2.86
CA ILE A 169 -1.05 1.01 -1.61
C ILE A 169 -1.50 2.13 -0.67
N ASP A 170 -2.37 1.81 0.30
CA ASP A 170 -2.66 2.74 1.40
C ASP A 170 -1.43 2.89 2.31
N ARG A 171 -1.14 4.12 2.75
CA ARG A 171 0.00 4.38 3.65
C ARG A 171 -0.14 3.75 5.02
N ALA A 172 -1.36 3.49 5.50
CA ALA A 172 -1.59 2.81 6.77
C ALA A 172 -0.92 1.42 6.81
N VAL A 173 -0.77 0.77 5.65
CA VAL A 173 -0.06 -0.52 5.52
C VAL A 173 1.42 -0.38 5.90
N LEU A 174 2.02 0.79 5.71
CA LEU A 174 3.43 1.03 6.06
C LEU A 174 3.68 1.11 7.58
N ASP A 175 2.64 1.20 8.41
CA ASP A 175 2.80 1.29 9.86
C ASP A 175 3.12 -0.04 10.54
N ASP A 176 3.04 -1.16 9.80
CA ASP A 176 3.45 -2.48 10.29
C ASP A 176 4.89 -2.47 10.84
N PRO A 177 5.16 -3.17 11.96
CA PRO A 177 6.51 -3.31 12.52
C PRO A 177 7.49 -4.04 11.59
N ASN A 178 6.99 -4.86 10.65
CA ASN A 178 7.80 -5.49 9.62
C ASN A 178 8.16 -4.43 8.56
N ASP A 179 9.45 -4.12 8.46
CA ASP A 179 9.97 -3.10 7.55
C ASP A 179 10.20 -3.61 6.11
N GLU A 180 9.43 -4.61 5.67
CA GLU A 180 9.59 -5.27 4.38
C GLU A 180 8.26 -5.33 3.60
N LEU A 181 8.32 -4.93 2.33
CA LEU A 181 7.29 -5.20 1.33
C LEU A 181 7.87 -6.09 0.24
N LEU A 182 7.16 -7.18 -0.07
CA LEU A 182 7.52 -8.16 -1.07
C LEU A 182 6.67 -7.95 -2.33
N VAL A 183 7.31 -7.76 -3.48
CA VAL A 183 6.64 -7.67 -4.78
C VAL A 183 6.88 -8.95 -5.56
N TYR A 184 5.83 -9.75 -5.70
CA TYR A 184 5.82 -10.96 -6.51
C TYR A 184 5.47 -10.63 -7.95
N VAL A 185 6.31 -11.08 -8.88
CA VAL A 185 6.09 -10.93 -10.32
C VAL A 185 6.00 -12.31 -10.95
N ASN A 186 4.87 -12.60 -11.59
CA ASN A 186 4.69 -13.79 -12.40
C ASN A 186 5.33 -13.58 -13.78
N THR A 187 6.40 -14.32 -14.05
CA THR A 187 7.15 -14.28 -15.31
C THR A 187 6.65 -15.27 -16.36
N ALA A 188 5.47 -15.86 -16.15
CA ALA A 188 4.74 -16.77 -17.06
C ALA A 188 5.19 -18.24 -17.10
N ALA A 189 6.07 -18.67 -16.19
CA ALA A 189 6.31 -20.09 -15.95
C ALA A 189 5.36 -20.61 -14.87
N ALA A 190 4.90 -21.86 -15.00
CA ALA A 190 4.35 -22.57 -13.85
C ALA A 190 5.42 -22.55 -12.75
N ILE A 191 5.00 -22.34 -11.50
CA ILE A 191 5.93 -22.42 -10.39
C ILE A 191 6.50 -23.84 -10.32
N SER A 192 7.76 -23.94 -9.94
CA SER A 192 8.43 -25.21 -9.67
C SER A 192 7.67 -26.01 -8.62
N VAL A 193 7.75 -27.34 -8.68
CA VAL A 193 7.14 -28.25 -7.68
C VAL A 193 7.54 -27.84 -6.27
N ALA A 194 8.83 -27.60 -6.05
CA ALA A 194 9.37 -27.21 -4.76
C ALA A 194 8.79 -25.88 -4.24
N ALA A 195 8.56 -24.89 -5.13
CA ALA A 195 7.91 -23.65 -4.74
C ALA A 195 6.43 -23.85 -4.45
N ALA A 196 5.74 -24.68 -5.25
CA ALA A 196 4.34 -25.02 -5.03
C ALA A 196 4.12 -25.73 -3.69
N GLU A 197 4.99 -26.68 -3.32
CA GLU A 197 4.97 -27.36 -2.01
C GLU A 197 5.18 -26.38 -0.86
N LYS A 198 6.10 -25.42 -1.01
CA LYS A 198 6.28 -24.35 -0.01
C LYS A 198 5.03 -23.48 0.13
N TRP A 199 4.44 -23.06 -0.99
CA TRP A 199 3.19 -22.28 -0.98
C TRP A 199 2.03 -23.07 -0.38
N LEU A 200 1.95 -24.38 -0.64
CA LEU A 200 0.97 -25.27 -0.02
C LEU A 200 1.11 -25.30 1.50
N ALA A 201 2.34 -25.46 2.01
CA ALA A 201 2.59 -25.45 3.45
C ALA A 201 2.16 -24.11 4.10
N VAL A 202 2.49 -22.98 3.45
CA VAL A 202 2.09 -21.64 3.90
C VAL A 202 0.56 -21.50 3.91
N LEU A 203 -0.12 -21.96 2.85
CA LEU A 203 -1.57 -21.87 2.74
C LEU A 203 -2.30 -22.78 3.73
N THR A 204 -1.77 -23.97 4.03
CA THR A 204 -2.31 -24.86 5.07
C THR A 204 -2.24 -24.20 6.44
N GLU A 205 -1.08 -23.62 6.80
CA GLU A 205 -0.95 -22.92 8.08
C GLU A 205 -1.90 -21.72 8.13
N LEU A 206 -1.99 -20.96 7.05
CA LEU A 206 -2.82 -19.77 6.99
C LEU A 206 -4.31 -20.07 7.02
N GLU A 207 -4.77 -21.14 6.36
CA GLU A 207 -6.18 -21.56 6.37
C GLU A 207 -6.70 -21.79 7.80
N THR A 208 -5.84 -22.28 8.71
CA THR A 208 -6.21 -22.48 10.13
C THR A 208 -6.35 -21.19 10.93
N ARG A 209 -5.70 -20.10 10.50
CA ARG A 209 -5.67 -18.82 11.22
C ARG A 209 -6.59 -17.78 10.60
N ASP A 210 -6.71 -17.79 9.28
CA ASP A 210 -7.40 -16.79 8.46
C ASP A 210 -7.79 -17.40 7.10
N GLU A 211 -8.93 -18.10 7.08
CA GLU A 211 -9.45 -18.80 5.90
C GLU A 211 -9.69 -17.87 4.70
N LEU A 212 -10.21 -16.66 4.96
CA LEU A 212 -10.49 -15.67 3.90
C LEU A 212 -9.20 -15.25 3.19
N ARG A 213 -8.15 -14.97 3.97
CA ARG A 213 -6.84 -14.59 3.43
C ARG A 213 -6.17 -15.73 2.70
N ALA A 214 -6.25 -16.95 3.22
CA ALA A 214 -5.78 -18.13 2.50
C ALA A 214 -6.47 -18.25 1.13
N ALA A 215 -7.77 -17.93 1.05
CA ALA A 215 -8.54 -18.01 -0.20
C ALA A 215 -8.13 -16.99 -1.25
N GLN A 216 -7.81 -15.77 -0.85
CA GLN A 216 -7.31 -14.75 -1.77
C GLN A 216 -5.97 -15.14 -2.37
N ILE A 217 -5.04 -15.62 -1.54
CA ILE A 217 -3.70 -16.06 -2.00
C ILE A 217 -3.81 -17.31 -2.87
N ALA A 218 -4.68 -18.26 -2.51
CA ALA A 218 -4.92 -19.44 -3.32
C ALA A 218 -5.52 -19.12 -4.69
N ALA A 219 -6.43 -18.15 -4.79
CA ALA A 219 -6.99 -17.73 -6.08
C ALA A 219 -5.92 -17.16 -7.02
N VAL A 220 -4.98 -16.41 -6.47
CA VAL A 220 -3.80 -15.87 -7.17
C VAL A 220 -2.85 -16.96 -7.65
N LEU A 221 -2.57 -17.95 -6.78
CA LEU A 221 -1.57 -18.97 -7.05
C LEU A 221 -2.10 -20.13 -7.89
N ALA A 222 -3.40 -20.45 -7.81
CA ALA A 222 -4.01 -21.58 -8.50
C ALA A 222 -3.73 -21.61 -10.02
N PRO A 223 -3.64 -20.49 -10.75
CA PRO A 223 -3.24 -20.48 -12.14
C PRO A 223 -1.79 -20.86 -12.41
N LEU A 224 -0.91 -20.70 -11.42
CA LEU A 224 0.54 -20.91 -11.53
C LEU A 224 0.96 -22.32 -11.11
N PHE A 225 0.09 -23.02 -10.37
CA PHE A 225 0.36 -24.37 -9.88
C PHE A 225 0.57 -25.36 -11.03
N PRO A 226 1.62 -26.19 -10.98
CA PRO A 226 1.88 -27.16 -12.03
C PRO A 226 0.84 -28.30 -12.02
N ALA A 227 0.47 -28.77 -13.21
CA ALA A 227 -0.71 -29.63 -13.43
C ALA A 227 -0.70 -30.98 -12.68
N HIS A 228 0.48 -31.49 -12.33
CA HIS A 228 0.69 -32.77 -11.65
C HIS A 228 0.55 -32.74 -10.11
N ILE A 229 0.22 -31.59 -9.50
CA ILE A 229 -0.08 -31.57 -8.06
C ILE A 229 -1.45 -32.22 -7.87
N GLU A 230 -1.46 -33.45 -7.38
CA GLU A 230 -2.67 -34.24 -7.19
C GLU A 230 -3.64 -33.53 -6.23
N ALA A 231 -4.90 -33.41 -6.65
CA ALA A 231 -5.91 -32.65 -5.94
C ALA A 231 -6.29 -33.23 -4.55
N GLY A 232 -5.84 -34.44 -4.23
CA GLY A 232 -6.14 -35.13 -2.97
C GLY A 232 -5.43 -34.58 -1.73
N TYR A 233 -4.35 -33.79 -1.90
CA TYR A 233 -3.56 -33.22 -0.80
C TYR A 233 -3.57 -31.68 -0.80
N LEU A 234 -4.51 -31.06 -1.52
CA LEU A 234 -4.64 -29.60 -1.55
C LEU A 234 -5.45 -29.11 -0.33
N PRO A 235 -4.99 -28.05 0.38
CA PRO A 235 -5.81 -27.29 1.32
C PRO A 235 -7.19 -26.98 0.73
N GLY A 236 -8.24 -26.99 1.56
CA GLY A 236 -9.63 -26.92 1.08
C GLY A 236 -9.88 -25.67 0.24
N VAL A 237 -9.29 -24.56 0.65
CA VAL A 237 -9.22 -23.30 -0.07
C VAL A 237 -8.61 -23.39 -1.48
N ILE A 238 -7.50 -24.13 -1.65
CA ILE A 238 -6.85 -24.31 -2.98
C ILE A 238 -7.65 -25.29 -3.81
N ALA A 239 -8.14 -26.38 -3.22
CA ALA A 239 -8.99 -27.35 -3.90
C ALA A 239 -10.22 -26.67 -4.52
N ARG A 240 -10.87 -25.74 -3.79
CA ARG A 240 -11.98 -24.93 -4.29
C ARG A 240 -11.56 -24.02 -5.45
N SER A 241 -10.45 -23.31 -5.33
CA SER A 241 -9.97 -22.38 -6.36
C SER A 241 -9.55 -23.09 -7.66
N VAL A 242 -8.87 -24.23 -7.53
CA VAL A 242 -8.47 -25.09 -8.65
C VAL A 242 -9.68 -25.76 -9.31
N ALA A 243 -10.64 -26.25 -8.51
CA ALA A 243 -11.88 -26.85 -9.03
C ALA A 243 -12.73 -25.83 -9.81
N LEU A 244 -12.87 -24.61 -9.29
CA LEU A 244 -13.62 -23.54 -9.94
C LEU A 244 -12.98 -23.13 -11.28
N LYS A 245 -11.64 -23.08 -11.35
CA LYS A 245 -10.92 -22.85 -12.61
C LYS A 245 -11.13 -23.98 -13.63
N ARG A 246 -11.07 -25.24 -13.20
CA ARG A 246 -11.33 -26.41 -14.07
C ARG A 246 -12.75 -26.35 -14.64
N LEU A 247 -13.71 -26.04 -13.79
CA LEU A 247 -15.12 -25.89 -14.16
C LEU A 247 -15.34 -24.71 -15.13
N PHE A 248 -14.70 -23.57 -14.88
CA PHE A 248 -14.72 -22.43 -15.79
C PHE A 248 -14.11 -22.75 -17.16
N HIS A 249 -12.94 -23.40 -17.21
CA HIS A 249 -12.31 -23.82 -18.46
C HIS A 249 -13.14 -24.86 -19.23
N SER A 250 -13.85 -25.75 -18.53
CA SER A 250 -14.78 -26.67 -19.21
C SER A 250 -16.00 -25.97 -19.80
N LEU A 251 -16.45 -24.86 -19.19
CA LEU A 251 -17.61 -24.09 -19.65
C LEU A 251 -17.29 -23.10 -20.78
N HIS A 252 -16.03 -22.68 -20.92
CA HIS A 252 -15.58 -21.69 -21.91
C HIS A 252 -14.72 -22.29 -23.04
N LYS A 253 -14.75 -23.62 -23.19
CA LYS A 253 -14.30 -24.28 -24.42
C LYS A 253 -15.44 -24.24 -25.44
N GLU A 254 -15.50 -23.16 -26.21
CA GLU A 254 -16.03 -23.14 -27.58
C GLU A 254 -14.89 -22.83 -28.54
#